data_AF-A0A8T0U7V6-F1
#
_entry.id   AF-A0A8T0U7V6-F1
#
_cell.length_a   1.000
_cell.length_b   1.000
_cell.length_c   1.000
_cell.angle_alpha   90.00
_cell.angle_beta   90.00
_cell.angle_gamma   90.00
#
_symmetry.space_group_name_H-M   'P 1'
#
loop_
_entity.id
_entity.type
_entity.pdbx_description
1 polymer ?
#
loop_
_entity_poly.entity_id
_entity_poly.type
_entity_poly.pdbx_seq_one_letter_code
_entity_poly.pdbx_strand_id
1 'polypeptide(L)'
;MGRRAWQLAAAAAAILAVLGAAAVRPAGAAPQVPCYFIFGDSLVDNGNNNLMVSMARANYPPYGIDFAGGPSGRFSNGLTTVDVLAKLLGFDDYIPPFAGASSQQLLTGVNFASAAAGIREETGQQLGGRISFSGQVRNYQSAVQELVSILGDEGSAAAHLSRCIFTVGMGSNDYLNNYFMPAFYSTGSRYTPEQYADALAADYARLLQAMYVYGARKVALMGVGQVGCSPNELAQRSPSGVACVEEIDSAVRIFNRRL
;
A
#
# COMPACT_ATOMS: atom_id res chain seq x y z
N MET A 1 48.83 17.54 -0.16
CA MET A 1 47.60 16.71 -0.02
C MET A 1 46.39 17.62 -0.11
N GLY A 2 45.59 17.49 -1.17
CA GLY A 2 44.61 18.51 -1.58
C GLY A 2 43.28 18.45 -0.83
N ARG A 3 42.56 19.58 -0.78
CA ARG A 3 41.21 19.76 -0.18
C ARG A 3 40.20 18.68 -0.57
N ARG A 4 40.36 18.04 -1.75
CA ARG A 4 39.54 16.90 -2.21
C ARG A 4 39.71 15.64 -1.36
N ALA A 5 40.90 15.37 -0.82
CA ALA A 5 41.13 14.20 0.05
C ALA A 5 40.42 14.36 1.41
N TRP A 6 40.33 15.58 1.93
CA TRP A 6 39.60 15.90 3.15
C TRP A 6 38.08 15.81 2.96
N GLN A 7 37.57 16.25 1.80
CA GLN A 7 36.14 16.13 1.47
C GLN A 7 35.71 14.67 1.28
N LEU A 8 36.56 13.84 0.65
CA LEU A 8 36.30 12.41 0.48
C LEU A 8 36.38 11.64 1.81
N ALA A 9 37.32 11.98 2.68
CA ALA A 9 37.42 11.39 4.03
C ALA A 9 36.25 11.80 4.93
N ALA A 10 35.80 13.06 4.88
CA ALA A 10 34.64 13.53 5.62
C ALA A 10 33.33 12.91 5.11
N ALA A 11 33.18 12.73 3.80
CA ALA A 11 32.02 12.05 3.20
C ALA A 11 31.99 10.56 3.56
N ALA A 12 33.15 9.87 3.55
CA ALA A 12 33.24 8.47 3.96
C ALA A 12 32.93 8.28 5.45
N ALA A 13 33.39 9.19 6.32
CA ALA A 13 33.07 9.17 7.75
C ALA A 13 31.57 9.44 8.02
N ALA A 14 30.93 10.32 7.24
CA ALA A 14 29.49 10.57 7.35
C ALA A 14 28.66 9.36 6.87
N ILE A 15 29.09 8.65 5.81
CA ILE A 15 28.43 7.42 5.33
C ILE A 15 28.58 6.29 6.35
N LEU A 16 29.73 6.16 7.01
CA LEU A 16 29.94 5.19 8.08
C LEU A 16 29.16 5.53 9.37
N ALA A 17 28.95 6.82 9.66
CA ALA A 17 28.11 7.25 10.78
C ALA A 17 26.61 7.03 10.53
N VAL A 18 26.15 7.15 9.27
CA VAL A 18 24.76 6.85 8.88
C VAL A 18 24.50 5.34 8.82
N LEU A 19 25.49 4.53 8.43
CA LEU A 19 25.40 3.06 8.47
C LEU A 19 25.57 2.48 9.88
N GLY A 20 26.18 3.21 10.81
CA GLY A 20 26.34 2.81 12.21
C GLY A 20 25.14 3.07 13.12
N ALA A 21 24.08 3.73 12.62
CA ALA A 21 22.89 4.09 13.41
C ALA A 21 21.65 3.22 13.11
N ALA A 22 21.78 2.15 12.34
CA ALA A 22 20.82 1.06 12.40
C ALA A 22 21.09 0.28 13.69
N ALA A 23 20.63 0.83 14.82
CA ALA A 23 20.69 0.15 16.10
C ALA A 23 20.06 -1.23 15.94
N VAL A 24 20.89 -2.28 15.99
CA VAL A 24 20.43 -3.65 16.08
C VAL A 24 19.63 -3.73 17.37
N ARG A 25 18.29 -3.65 17.26
CA ARG A 25 17.43 -3.71 18.43
C ARG A 25 17.58 -5.11 19.03
N PRO A 26 17.76 -5.23 20.36
CA PRO A 26 17.82 -6.54 20.98
C PRO A 26 16.52 -7.31 20.69
N ALA A 27 16.63 -8.60 20.42
CA ALA A 27 15.49 -9.48 20.24
C ALA A 27 14.57 -9.37 21.48
N GLY A 28 13.27 -9.09 21.26
CA GLY A 28 12.29 -8.88 22.34
C GLY A 28 12.07 -7.42 22.78
N ALA A 29 12.67 -6.43 22.13
CA ALA A 29 12.30 -5.03 22.33
C ALA A 29 10.92 -4.73 21.72
N ALA A 30 10.03 -4.10 22.49
CA ALA A 30 8.68 -3.77 22.02
C ALA A 30 8.68 -2.97 20.70
N PRO A 31 7.68 -3.18 19.82
CA PRO A 31 7.54 -2.39 18.59
C PRO A 31 7.53 -0.88 18.86
N GLN A 32 7.99 -0.07 17.90
CA GLN A 32 8.04 1.39 18.02
C GLN A 32 6.64 2.02 18.11
N VAL A 33 5.62 1.32 17.60
CA VAL A 33 4.22 1.69 17.65
C VAL A 33 3.39 0.48 18.05
N PRO A 34 2.27 0.66 18.77
CA PRO A 34 1.49 -0.48 19.25
C PRO A 34 0.78 -1.23 18.13
N CYS A 35 0.47 -0.56 17.02
CA CYS A 35 -0.14 -1.22 15.87
C CYS A 35 0.17 -0.58 14.52
N TYR A 36 0.04 -1.38 13.46
CA TYR A 36 0.28 -0.98 12.09
C TYR A 36 -0.84 -1.49 11.16
N PHE A 37 -1.60 -0.56 10.55
CA PHE A 37 -2.64 -0.89 9.59
C PHE A 37 -2.24 -0.52 8.16
N ILE A 38 -2.52 -1.42 7.22
CA ILE A 38 -2.07 -1.29 5.83
C ILE A 38 -3.27 -1.29 4.90
N PHE A 39 -3.29 -0.34 3.96
CA PHE A 39 -4.30 -0.19 2.93
C PHE A 39 -3.60 -0.04 1.59
N GLY A 40 -4.14 -0.68 0.56
CA GLY A 40 -3.51 -0.61 -0.74
C GLY A 40 -4.02 -1.62 -1.75
N ASP A 41 -3.23 -1.82 -2.79
CA ASP A 41 -3.48 -2.79 -3.84
C ASP A 41 -2.50 -3.98 -3.78
N SER A 42 -2.25 -4.62 -4.92
CA SER A 42 -1.34 -5.76 -5.04
C SER A 42 0.09 -5.47 -4.57
N LEU A 43 0.53 -4.20 -4.56
CA LEU A 43 1.87 -3.82 -4.10
C LEU A 43 2.09 -4.12 -2.62
N VAL A 44 1.01 -4.27 -1.86
CA VAL A 44 1.06 -4.50 -0.41
C VAL A 44 0.07 -5.57 0.07
N ASP A 45 -0.72 -6.20 -0.81
CA ASP A 45 -1.56 -7.35 -0.46
C ASP A 45 -0.68 -8.54 -0.03
N ASN A 46 -1.11 -9.23 1.03
CA ASN A 46 -0.45 -10.41 1.55
C ASN A 46 -1.39 -11.60 1.78
N GLY A 47 -2.59 -11.58 1.16
CA GLY A 47 -3.47 -12.73 1.11
C GLY A 47 -4.97 -12.44 1.17
N ASN A 48 -5.42 -11.17 1.15
CA ASN A 48 -6.86 -10.88 1.19
C ASN A 48 -7.58 -11.39 -0.07
N ASN A 49 -6.87 -11.49 -1.19
CA ASN A 49 -7.43 -12.01 -2.44
C ASN A 49 -7.52 -13.54 -2.52
N ASN A 50 -6.93 -14.29 -1.59
CA ASN A 50 -6.74 -15.74 -1.73
C ASN A 50 -8.06 -16.54 -1.80
N LEU A 51 -9.09 -16.07 -1.10
CA LEU A 51 -10.41 -16.73 -1.02
C LEU A 51 -11.46 -16.10 -1.95
N MET A 52 -11.08 -15.09 -2.74
CA MET A 52 -11.96 -14.47 -3.71
C MET A 52 -11.85 -15.17 -5.07
N VAL A 53 -12.97 -15.25 -5.79
CA VAL A 53 -12.97 -15.65 -7.21
C VAL A 53 -12.38 -14.49 -8.03
N SER A 54 -11.05 -14.51 -8.20
CA SER A 54 -10.29 -13.42 -8.78
C SER A 54 -9.11 -13.94 -9.61
N MET A 55 -8.82 -13.26 -10.72
CA MET A 55 -7.56 -13.43 -11.46
C MET A 55 -6.41 -12.70 -10.77
N ALA A 56 -6.71 -11.69 -9.94
CA ALA A 56 -5.73 -10.97 -9.14
C ALA A 56 -5.39 -11.74 -7.86
N ARG A 57 -4.69 -12.88 -8.01
CA ARG A 57 -4.15 -13.70 -6.90
C ARG A 57 -2.67 -13.97 -7.10
N ALA A 58 -1.94 -14.13 -5.99
CA ALA A 58 -0.51 -14.43 -5.95
C ALA A 58 -0.17 -15.51 -4.90
N ASN A 59 -1.09 -16.45 -4.66
CA ASN A 59 -0.93 -17.59 -3.76
C ASN A 59 -0.53 -18.87 -4.51
N TYR A 60 0.27 -18.73 -5.56
CA TYR A 60 0.81 -19.82 -6.37
C TYR A 60 2.20 -19.46 -6.91
N PRO A 61 3.04 -20.44 -7.29
CA PRO A 61 4.36 -20.17 -7.88
C PRO A 61 4.27 -19.35 -9.19
N PRO A 62 5.23 -18.47 -9.49
CA PRO A 62 6.51 -18.28 -8.81
C PRO A 62 6.48 -17.30 -7.62
N TYR A 63 5.32 -16.75 -7.25
CA TYR A 63 5.21 -15.82 -6.13
C TYR A 63 5.64 -16.47 -4.82
N GLY A 64 6.34 -15.72 -3.97
CA GLY A 64 6.82 -16.23 -2.68
C GLY A 64 8.00 -17.20 -2.74
N ILE A 65 8.70 -17.35 -3.88
CA ILE A 65 9.89 -18.22 -3.99
C ILE A 65 11.03 -17.87 -3.02
N ASP A 66 11.18 -16.58 -2.69
CA ASP A 66 12.15 -16.05 -1.73
C ASP A 66 11.50 -15.78 -0.35
N PHE A 67 10.22 -16.12 -0.16
CA PHE A 67 9.52 -16.00 1.12
C PHE A 67 9.53 -17.34 1.85
N ALA A 68 9.98 -17.36 3.11
CA ALA A 68 10.06 -18.61 3.89
C ALA A 68 8.69 -19.33 4.04
N GLY A 69 7.58 -18.58 4.01
CA GLY A 69 6.22 -19.15 4.04
C GLY A 69 5.65 -19.55 2.68
N GLY A 70 6.43 -19.44 1.60
CA GLY A 70 5.99 -19.73 0.24
C GLY A 70 4.95 -18.74 -0.33
N PRO A 71 4.20 -19.16 -1.38
CA PRO A 71 3.18 -18.32 -2.00
C PRO A 71 2.06 -17.94 -1.01
N SER A 72 2.04 -16.68 -0.58
CA SER A 72 1.13 -16.19 0.46
C SER A 72 0.02 -15.27 -0.07
N GLY A 73 0.10 -14.83 -1.33
CA GLY A 73 -0.74 -13.73 -1.86
C GLY A 73 0.03 -12.42 -2.03
N ARG A 74 1.32 -12.38 -1.67
CA ARG A 74 2.22 -11.27 -2.01
C ARG A 74 2.58 -11.31 -3.48
N PHE A 75 2.38 -10.20 -4.18
CA PHE A 75 2.73 -10.04 -5.60
C PHE A 75 4.23 -9.75 -5.78
N SER A 76 5.06 -10.61 -5.18
CA SER A 76 6.51 -10.53 -5.17
C SER A 76 7.10 -11.93 -5.01
N ASN A 77 8.38 -12.09 -5.28
CA ASN A 77 9.11 -13.29 -4.89
C ASN A 77 9.20 -13.42 -3.36
N GLY A 78 9.16 -12.32 -2.64
CA GLY A 78 9.43 -12.29 -1.20
C GLY A 78 8.60 -11.26 -0.46
N LEU A 79 9.28 -10.47 0.36
CA LEU A 79 8.69 -9.40 1.16
C LEU A 79 8.21 -8.25 0.27
N THR A 80 7.08 -7.66 0.66
CA THR A 80 6.62 -6.36 0.17
C THR A 80 7.24 -5.23 1.01
N THR A 81 7.09 -3.99 0.56
CA THR A 81 7.57 -2.81 1.31
C THR A 81 6.99 -2.75 2.73
N VAL A 82 5.72 -3.11 2.91
CA VAL A 82 5.07 -3.04 4.23
C VAL A 82 5.54 -4.14 5.19
N ASP A 83 6.00 -5.28 4.67
CA ASP A 83 6.65 -6.31 5.48
C ASP A 83 8.01 -5.83 6.00
N VAL A 84 8.77 -5.13 5.16
CA VAL A 84 10.03 -4.51 5.56
C VAL A 84 9.78 -3.41 6.60
N LEU A 85 8.74 -2.59 6.41
CA LEU A 85 8.34 -1.58 7.39
C LEU A 85 7.94 -2.20 8.73
N ALA A 86 7.18 -3.30 8.74
CA ALA A 86 6.83 -4.01 9.97
C ALA A 86 8.09 -4.46 10.75
N LYS A 87 9.10 -5.00 10.05
CA LYS A 87 10.39 -5.35 10.66
C LYS A 87 11.13 -4.13 11.23
N LEU A 88 11.18 -3.03 10.48
CA LEU A 88 11.84 -1.80 10.93
C LEU A 88 11.13 -1.17 12.14
N LEU A 89 9.79 -1.29 12.20
CA LEU A 89 9.00 -0.90 13.36
C LEU A 89 9.17 -1.86 14.54
N GLY A 90 9.80 -3.02 14.35
CA GLY A 90 10.12 -3.99 15.40
C GLY A 90 8.95 -4.88 15.79
N PHE A 91 8.03 -5.17 14.88
CA PHE A 91 7.06 -6.26 15.08
C PHE A 91 7.76 -7.62 14.96
N ASP A 92 7.39 -8.56 15.84
CA ASP A 92 7.96 -9.92 15.84
C ASP A 92 7.55 -10.71 14.59
N ASP A 93 6.31 -10.51 14.13
CA ASP A 93 5.73 -11.12 12.95
C ASP A 93 5.32 -10.07 11.90
N TYR A 94 5.07 -10.53 10.66
CA TYR A 94 4.45 -9.69 9.64
C TYR A 94 2.98 -9.41 9.98
N ILE A 95 2.50 -8.23 9.59
CA ILE A 95 1.11 -7.83 9.77
C ILE A 95 0.19 -8.75 8.93
N PRO A 96 -0.78 -9.48 9.52
CA PRO A 96 -1.59 -10.48 8.81
C PRO A 96 -2.64 -9.84 7.88
N PRO A 97 -3.10 -10.55 6.83
CA PRO A 97 -4.26 -10.13 6.04
C PRO A 97 -5.53 -10.12 6.89
N PHE A 98 -6.39 -9.13 6.69
CA PHE A 98 -7.66 -9.02 7.39
C PHE A 98 -8.56 -10.25 7.20
N ALA A 99 -8.57 -10.86 6.01
CA ALA A 99 -9.40 -12.01 5.69
C ALA A 99 -9.19 -13.24 6.58
N GLY A 100 -8.04 -13.36 7.26
CA GLY A 100 -7.73 -14.47 8.16
C GLY A 100 -7.30 -14.02 9.56
N ALA A 101 -7.44 -12.74 9.89
CA ALA A 101 -7.02 -12.21 11.18
C ALA A 101 -8.03 -12.54 12.28
N SER A 102 -7.52 -12.93 13.45
CA SER A 102 -8.29 -13.02 14.69
C SER A 102 -8.54 -11.64 15.30
N SER A 103 -9.57 -11.53 16.15
CA SER A 103 -9.87 -10.31 16.92
C SER A 103 -8.65 -9.80 17.70
N GLN A 104 -7.86 -10.69 18.30
CA GLN A 104 -6.67 -10.31 19.06
C GLN A 104 -5.58 -9.66 18.19
N GLN A 105 -5.43 -10.11 16.94
CA GLN A 105 -4.46 -9.54 16.01
C GLN A 105 -4.83 -8.10 15.58
N LEU A 106 -6.10 -7.69 15.73
CA LEU A 106 -6.48 -6.29 15.49
C LEU A 106 -5.75 -5.32 16.43
N LEU A 107 -5.36 -5.76 17.63
CA LEU A 107 -4.63 -4.92 18.59
C LEU A 107 -3.24 -4.54 18.10
N THR A 108 -2.59 -5.39 17.30
CA THR A 108 -1.26 -5.13 16.71
C THR A 108 -1.34 -4.69 15.25
N GLY A 109 -2.52 -4.79 14.64
CA GLY A 109 -2.83 -4.26 13.32
C GLY A 109 -2.98 -5.35 12.26
N VAL A 110 -3.62 -4.98 11.15
CA VAL A 110 -3.91 -5.88 10.03
C VAL A 110 -3.73 -5.18 8.70
N ASN A 111 -3.56 -5.99 7.66
CA ASN A 111 -3.47 -5.55 6.28
C ASN A 111 -4.82 -5.71 5.58
N PHE A 112 -5.40 -4.59 5.17
CA PHE A 112 -6.66 -4.52 4.43
C PHE A 112 -6.47 -4.47 2.90
N ALA A 113 -5.23 -4.39 2.41
CA ALA A 113 -4.95 -4.25 0.99
C ALA A 113 -5.50 -5.42 0.16
N SER A 114 -5.90 -5.13 -1.06
CA SER A 114 -6.49 -6.12 -1.96
C SER A 114 -6.00 -5.89 -3.38
N ALA A 115 -5.45 -6.93 -4.01
CA ALA A 115 -5.01 -6.82 -5.39
C ALA A 115 -6.13 -6.40 -6.35
N ALA A 116 -5.74 -5.66 -7.39
CA ALA A 116 -6.61 -4.97 -8.35
C ALA A 116 -7.50 -3.84 -7.76
N ALA A 117 -7.42 -3.55 -6.47
CA ALA A 117 -8.21 -2.48 -5.88
C ALA A 117 -7.83 -1.10 -6.44
N GLY A 118 -8.85 -0.28 -6.67
CA GLY A 118 -8.72 1.15 -6.89
C GLY A 118 -9.46 1.97 -5.85
N ILE A 119 -9.28 3.29 -5.94
CA ILE A 119 -10.04 4.28 -5.18
C ILE A 119 -11.49 4.29 -5.68
N ARG A 120 -11.69 4.18 -7.01
CA ARG A 120 -13.01 4.04 -7.63
C ARG A 120 -13.56 2.63 -7.39
N GLU A 121 -14.88 2.52 -7.26
CA GLU A 121 -15.53 1.22 -7.04
C GLU A 121 -15.33 0.28 -8.24
N GLU A 122 -15.46 0.78 -9.45
CA GLU A 122 -15.43 -0.02 -10.67
C GLU A 122 -14.03 -0.52 -11.06
N THR A 123 -12.97 0.11 -10.53
CA THR A 123 -11.58 -0.22 -10.86
C THR A 123 -11.27 -1.68 -10.55
N GLY A 124 -10.63 -2.37 -11.50
CA GLY A 124 -10.17 -3.76 -11.33
C GLY A 124 -11.26 -4.83 -11.38
N GLN A 125 -12.53 -4.48 -11.59
CA GLN A 125 -13.65 -5.43 -11.65
C GLN A 125 -13.52 -6.48 -12.76
N GLN A 126 -12.89 -6.14 -13.88
CA GLN A 126 -12.61 -7.07 -14.98
C GLN A 126 -11.70 -8.24 -14.57
N LEU A 127 -10.96 -8.10 -13.45
CA LEU A 127 -10.13 -9.16 -12.87
C LEU A 127 -10.90 -10.04 -11.86
N GLY A 128 -12.18 -9.77 -11.61
CA GLY A 128 -13.03 -10.51 -10.68
C GLY A 128 -13.10 -9.89 -9.28
N GLY A 129 -13.14 -10.74 -8.25
CA GLY A 129 -13.26 -10.33 -6.86
C GLY A 129 -12.08 -9.47 -6.39
N ARG A 130 -12.39 -8.34 -5.78
CA ARG A 130 -11.45 -7.37 -5.19
C ARG A 130 -12.15 -6.53 -4.14
N ILE A 131 -11.40 -6.01 -3.17
CA ILE A 131 -11.89 -5.08 -2.14
C ILE A 131 -11.41 -3.67 -2.50
N SER A 132 -12.29 -2.85 -3.10
CA SER A 132 -12.02 -1.44 -3.42
C SER A 132 -11.59 -0.66 -2.18
N PHE A 133 -10.98 0.53 -2.34
CA PHE A 133 -10.53 1.31 -1.18
C PHE A 133 -11.66 1.59 -0.19
N SER A 134 -12.88 1.89 -0.67
CA SER A 134 -14.03 2.05 0.22
C SER A 134 -14.40 0.76 0.96
N GLY A 135 -14.23 -0.41 0.32
CA GLY A 135 -14.36 -1.70 0.97
C GLY A 135 -13.32 -1.93 2.06
N GLN A 136 -12.08 -1.52 1.82
CA GLN A 136 -11.01 -1.60 2.82
C GLN A 136 -11.31 -0.67 4.01
N VAL A 137 -11.83 0.54 3.75
CA VAL A 137 -12.30 1.45 4.80
C VAL A 137 -13.47 0.86 5.58
N ARG A 138 -14.43 0.19 4.94
CA ARG A 138 -15.52 -0.51 5.65
C ARG A 138 -15.00 -1.64 6.53
N ASN A 139 -14.05 -2.44 6.03
CA ASN A 139 -13.39 -3.48 6.83
C ASN A 139 -12.68 -2.88 8.05
N TYR A 140 -12.02 -1.72 7.87
CA TYR A 140 -11.41 -0.99 8.97
C TYR A 140 -12.44 -0.49 9.99
N GLN A 141 -13.57 0.04 9.55
CA GLN A 141 -14.66 0.46 10.45
C GLN A 141 -15.17 -0.71 11.29
N SER A 142 -15.33 -1.90 10.70
CA SER A 142 -15.67 -3.13 11.43
C SER A 142 -14.57 -3.54 12.41
N ALA A 143 -13.29 -3.44 12.02
CA ALA A 143 -12.16 -3.71 12.91
C ALA A 143 -12.12 -2.73 14.10
N VAL A 144 -12.48 -1.46 13.89
CA VAL A 144 -12.57 -0.47 14.99
C VAL A 144 -13.70 -0.83 15.95
N GLN A 145 -14.85 -1.29 15.47
CA GLN A 145 -15.93 -1.76 16.34
C GLN A 145 -15.50 -2.96 17.20
N GLU A 146 -14.74 -3.89 16.61
CA GLU A 146 -14.18 -5.01 17.37
C GLU A 146 -13.14 -4.54 18.39
N LEU A 147 -12.30 -3.58 18.04
CA LEU A 147 -11.36 -2.97 18.99
C LEU A 147 -12.05 -2.27 20.16
N VAL A 148 -13.19 -1.62 19.92
CA VAL A 148 -14.03 -1.04 20.99
C VAL A 148 -14.51 -2.14 21.93
N SER A 149 -14.97 -3.27 21.39
CA SER A 149 -15.38 -4.43 22.21
C SER A 149 -14.24 -5.01 23.03
N ILE A 150 -13.05 -5.14 22.44
CA ILE A 150 -11.86 -5.69 23.11
C ILE A 150 -11.33 -4.74 24.20
N LEU A 151 -11.28 -3.44 23.91
CA LEU A 151 -10.67 -2.42 24.78
C LEU A 151 -11.67 -1.82 25.78
N GLY A 152 -12.96 -2.14 25.63
CA GLY A 152 -14.03 -1.81 26.57
C GLY A 152 -14.86 -0.58 26.18
N ASP A 153 -14.27 0.42 25.51
CA ASP A 153 -14.95 1.65 25.13
C ASP A 153 -14.30 2.39 23.95
N GLU A 154 -15.04 3.34 23.37
CA GLU A 154 -14.60 4.15 22.22
C GLU A 154 -13.38 5.02 22.53
N GLY A 155 -13.27 5.55 23.76
CA GLY A 155 -12.15 6.38 24.20
C GLY A 155 -10.85 5.57 24.27
N SER A 156 -10.92 4.37 24.83
CA SER A 156 -9.80 3.43 24.90
C SER A 156 -9.35 2.98 23.50
N ALA A 157 -10.29 2.68 22.61
CA ALA A 157 -9.98 2.36 21.21
C ALA A 157 -9.35 3.54 20.47
N ALA A 158 -9.91 4.75 20.61
CA ALA A 158 -9.36 5.96 20.01
C ALA A 158 -7.94 6.27 20.53
N ALA A 159 -7.71 6.13 21.83
CA ALA A 159 -6.40 6.31 22.45
C ALA A 159 -5.37 5.30 21.93
N HIS A 160 -5.78 4.04 21.71
CA HIS A 160 -4.94 3.02 21.08
C HIS A 160 -4.60 3.38 19.64
N LEU A 161 -5.61 3.63 18.81
CA LEU A 161 -5.47 3.94 17.37
C LEU A 161 -4.64 5.21 17.12
N SER A 162 -4.77 6.22 17.98
CA SER A 162 -4.01 7.48 17.86
C SER A 162 -2.49 7.29 17.90
N ARG A 163 -2.02 6.19 18.50
CA ARG A 163 -0.59 5.86 18.61
C ARG A 163 -0.09 5.00 17.46
N CYS A 164 -0.97 4.36 16.72
CA CYS A 164 -0.65 3.47 15.61
C CYS A 164 -0.27 4.20 14.33
N ILE A 165 0.36 3.48 13.41
CA ILE A 165 0.69 3.97 12.06
C ILE A 165 -0.23 3.32 11.04
N PHE A 166 -0.53 4.08 10.00
CA PHE A 166 -1.34 3.68 8.86
C PHE A 166 -0.55 3.95 7.59
N THR A 167 -0.49 3.01 6.65
CA THR A 167 0.01 3.27 5.29
C THR A 167 -1.10 3.08 4.28
N VAL A 168 -1.24 4.02 3.35
CA VAL A 168 -2.23 3.95 2.28
C VAL A 168 -1.53 4.18 0.95
N GLY A 169 -1.59 3.19 0.05
CA GLY A 169 -1.04 3.29 -1.31
C GLY A 169 -2.06 2.82 -2.34
N MET A 170 -2.72 3.77 -2.99
CA MET A 170 -3.80 3.54 -3.95
C MET A 170 -3.62 4.43 -5.19
N GLY A 171 -4.26 4.06 -6.30
CA GLY A 171 -4.34 4.89 -7.51
C GLY A 171 -3.73 4.23 -8.76
N SER A 172 -2.78 3.30 -8.60
CA SER A 172 -2.15 2.61 -9.74
C SER A 172 -3.18 1.94 -10.65
N ASN A 173 -4.10 1.18 -10.05
CA ASN A 173 -5.16 0.49 -10.79
C ASN A 173 -6.20 1.44 -11.38
N ASP A 174 -6.43 2.61 -10.77
CA ASP A 174 -7.36 3.59 -11.30
C ASP A 174 -6.88 4.16 -12.65
N TYR A 175 -5.58 4.08 -12.93
CA TYR A 175 -5.02 4.37 -14.25
C TYR A 175 -4.89 3.13 -15.13
N LEU A 176 -4.22 2.07 -14.66
CA LEU A 176 -3.90 0.90 -15.47
C LEU A 176 -5.11 -0.02 -15.73
N ASN A 177 -5.91 -0.23 -14.69
CA ASN A 177 -7.05 -1.16 -14.67
C ASN A 177 -8.39 -0.42 -14.64
N ASN A 178 -8.41 0.81 -15.19
CA ASN A 178 -9.61 1.63 -15.35
C ASN A 178 -9.45 2.70 -16.45
N TYR A 179 -8.85 3.85 -16.14
CA TYR A 179 -8.88 5.05 -17.02
C TYR A 179 -8.31 4.78 -18.41
N PHE A 180 -7.16 4.09 -18.48
CA PHE A 180 -6.51 3.73 -19.73
C PHE A 180 -6.98 2.37 -20.27
N MET A 181 -8.11 1.82 -19.82
CA MET A 181 -8.61 0.51 -20.27
C MET A 181 -9.98 0.62 -20.95
N PRO A 182 -10.07 1.24 -22.15
CA PRO A 182 -11.33 1.61 -22.80
C PRO A 182 -12.18 0.41 -23.25
N ALA A 183 -11.58 -0.78 -23.38
CA ALA A 183 -12.32 -2.01 -23.70
C ALA A 183 -13.28 -2.45 -22.58
N PHE A 184 -13.00 -2.04 -21.34
CA PHE A 184 -13.78 -2.42 -20.15
C PHE A 184 -14.45 -1.21 -19.48
N TYR A 185 -13.90 0.00 -19.65
CA TYR A 185 -14.30 1.19 -18.92
C TYR A 185 -14.51 2.41 -19.82
N SER A 186 -15.54 3.19 -19.53
CA SER A 186 -15.80 4.47 -20.23
C SER A 186 -15.11 5.67 -19.57
N THR A 187 -14.33 5.45 -18.51
CA THR A 187 -13.77 6.53 -17.70
C THR A 187 -12.88 7.47 -18.50
N GLY A 188 -11.99 6.92 -19.34
CA GLY A 188 -11.09 7.70 -20.20
C GLY A 188 -11.79 8.48 -21.32
N SER A 189 -13.04 8.16 -21.66
CA SER A 189 -13.85 8.96 -22.60
C SER A 189 -14.75 9.98 -21.90
N ARG A 190 -14.98 9.82 -20.59
CA ARG A 190 -15.83 10.71 -19.78
C ARG A 190 -15.06 11.84 -19.10
N TYR A 191 -13.77 11.64 -18.85
CA TYR A 191 -12.93 12.60 -18.17
C TYR A 191 -11.68 12.90 -19.00
N THR A 192 -11.26 14.16 -18.97
CA THR A 192 -9.86 14.52 -19.27
C THR A 192 -8.94 14.07 -18.12
N PRO A 193 -7.61 13.97 -18.32
CA PRO A 193 -6.68 13.59 -17.26
C PRO A 193 -6.79 14.45 -16.00
N GLU A 194 -6.97 15.76 -16.16
CA GLU A 194 -7.14 16.72 -15.07
C GLU A 194 -8.43 16.48 -14.30
N GLN A 195 -9.56 16.33 -15.01
CA GLN A 195 -10.86 16.08 -14.39
C GLN A 195 -10.89 14.73 -13.67
N TYR A 196 -10.24 13.71 -14.25
CA TYR A 196 -10.16 12.41 -13.60
C TYR A 196 -9.32 12.48 -12.33
N ALA A 197 -8.16 13.15 -12.38
CA ALA A 197 -7.32 13.35 -11.20
C ALA A 197 -8.05 14.14 -10.09
N ASP A 198 -8.85 15.16 -10.45
CA ASP A 198 -9.68 15.91 -9.49
C ASP A 198 -10.73 15.01 -8.83
N ALA A 199 -11.48 14.26 -9.64
CA ALA A 199 -12.51 13.35 -9.15
C ALA A 199 -11.91 12.24 -8.26
N LEU A 200 -10.79 11.65 -8.68
CA LEU A 200 -10.10 10.60 -7.96
C LEU A 200 -9.54 11.10 -6.62
N ALA A 201 -8.93 12.29 -6.60
CA ALA A 201 -8.44 12.91 -5.38
C ALA A 201 -9.57 13.26 -4.41
N ALA A 202 -10.72 13.74 -4.92
CA ALA A 202 -11.89 14.01 -4.09
C ALA A 202 -12.46 12.74 -3.44
N ASP A 203 -12.59 11.64 -4.20
CA ASP A 203 -12.99 10.34 -3.66
C ASP A 203 -11.97 9.82 -2.62
N TYR A 204 -10.68 9.98 -2.91
CA TYR A 204 -9.62 9.52 -2.01
C TYR A 204 -9.62 10.31 -0.69
N ALA A 205 -9.72 11.64 -0.77
CA ALA A 205 -9.80 12.52 0.39
C ALA A 205 -11.00 12.19 1.29
N ARG A 206 -12.17 11.92 0.70
CA ARG A 206 -13.37 11.53 1.45
C ARG A 206 -13.16 10.22 2.23
N LEU A 207 -12.50 9.24 1.61
CA LEU A 207 -12.22 7.94 2.26
C LEU A 207 -11.12 8.05 3.33
N LEU A 208 -10.10 8.86 3.12
CA LEU A 208 -9.08 9.19 4.13
C LEU A 208 -9.69 9.96 5.32
N GLN A 209 -10.63 10.88 5.05
CA GLN A 209 -11.39 11.57 6.11
C GLN A 209 -12.23 10.59 6.92
N ALA A 210 -12.86 9.59 6.28
CA ALA A 210 -13.57 8.54 7.00
C ALA A 210 -12.64 7.73 7.92
N MET A 211 -11.44 7.37 7.46
CA MET A 211 -10.44 6.73 8.32
C MET A 211 -10.03 7.62 9.50
N TYR A 212 -9.88 8.93 9.26
CA TYR A 212 -9.57 9.90 10.31
C TYR A 212 -10.71 9.98 11.33
N VAL A 213 -11.97 10.03 10.90
CA VAL A 213 -13.13 10.00 11.82
C VAL A 213 -13.09 8.74 12.71
N TYR A 214 -12.62 7.61 12.18
CA TYR A 214 -12.47 6.34 12.90
C TYR A 214 -11.14 6.15 13.64
N GLY A 215 -10.37 7.22 13.87
CA GLY A 215 -9.23 7.20 14.79
C GLY A 215 -7.84 7.07 14.15
N ALA A 216 -7.74 6.99 12.82
CA ALA A 216 -6.44 7.06 12.15
C ALA A 216 -5.82 8.46 12.31
N ARG A 217 -4.63 8.56 12.91
CA ARG A 217 -3.96 9.85 13.18
C ARG A 217 -2.59 9.99 12.53
N LYS A 218 -1.83 8.89 12.41
CA LYS A 218 -0.49 8.90 11.79
C LYS A 218 -0.57 8.14 10.47
N VAL A 219 -0.92 8.84 9.40
CA VAL A 219 -1.14 8.26 8.07
C VAL A 219 0.01 8.64 7.15
N ALA A 220 0.70 7.65 6.62
CA ALA A 220 1.65 7.80 5.52
C ALA A 220 0.92 7.50 4.20
N LEU A 221 0.71 8.55 3.41
CA LEU A 221 0.06 8.48 2.11
C LEU A 221 1.11 8.34 1.01
N MET A 222 1.05 7.26 0.25
CA MET A 222 2.00 6.98 -0.83
C MET A 222 1.44 7.50 -2.14
N GLY A 223 2.24 8.32 -2.84
CA GLY A 223 1.95 8.70 -4.23
C GLY A 223 2.09 7.51 -5.19
N VAL A 224 1.49 7.63 -6.36
CA VAL A 224 1.55 6.59 -7.39
C VAL A 224 2.89 6.66 -8.11
N GLY A 225 3.54 5.51 -8.29
CA GLY A 225 4.81 5.40 -9.03
C GLY A 225 4.63 5.59 -10.54
N GLN A 226 5.74 5.48 -11.28
CA GLN A 226 5.72 5.55 -12.76
C GLN A 226 5.18 4.24 -13.35
N VAL A 227 3.87 4.04 -13.27
CA VAL A 227 3.21 2.80 -13.70
C VAL A 227 3.23 2.60 -15.22
N GLY A 228 3.46 3.66 -16.00
CA GLY A 228 3.73 3.58 -17.44
C GLY A 228 5.07 2.90 -17.77
N CYS A 229 5.96 2.72 -16.77
CA CYS A 229 7.18 1.92 -16.90
C CYS A 229 6.97 0.43 -16.57
N SER A 230 5.76 0.01 -16.18
CA SER A 230 5.54 -1.40 -15.84
C SER A 230 5.71 -2.29 -17.09
N PRO A 231 6.25 -3.52 -16.94
CA PRO A 231 6.51 -4.39 -18.10
C PRO A 231 5.29 -4.63 -18.98
N ASN A 232 4.09 -4.69 -18.39
CA ASN A 232 2.85 -4.84 -19.14
C ASN A 232 2.56 -3.62 -20.03
N GLU A 233 2.70 -2.41 -19.50
CA GLU A 233 2.48 -1.18 -20.29
C GLU A 233 3.57 -0.99 -21.34
N LEU A 234 4.83 -1.32 -21.03
CA LEU A 234 5.90 -1.31 -22.01
C LEU A 234 5.60 -2.26 -23.18
N ALA A 235 5.19 -3.49 -22.89
CA ALA A 235 4.88 -4.49 -23.92
C ALA A 235 3.68 -4.12 -24.79
N GLN A 236 2.64 -3.51 -24.20
CA GLN A 236 1.40 -3.20 -24.91
C GLN A 236 1.40 -1.84 -25.63
N ARG A 237 2.14 -0.86 -25.11
CA ARG A 237 1.99 0.54 -25.53
C ARG A 237 3.29 1.27 -25.88
N SER A 238 4.45 0.77 -25.45
CA SER A 238 5.73 1.42 -25.78
C SER A 238 6.22 0.98 -27.16
N PRO A 239 6.39 1.90 -28.14
CA PRO A 239 6.89 1.53 -29.46
C PRO A 239 8.30 0.91 -29.43
N SER A 240 9.13 1.31 -28.46
CA SER A 240 10.49 0.79 -28.30
C SER A 240 10.57 -0.37 -27.31
N GLY A 241 9.52 -0.64 -26.54
CA GLY A 241 9.53 -1.59 -25.42
C GLY A 241 10.41 -1.18 -24.24
N VAL A 242 11.06 0.00 -24.28
CA VAL A 242 12.02 0.46 -23.27
C VAL A 242 11.60 1.79 -22.65
N ALA A 243 11.07 2.71 -23.45
CA ALA A 243 10.63 4.01 -22.95
C ALA A 243 9.28 3.86 -22.24
N CYS A 244 9.16 4.43 -21.03
CA CYS A 244 7.90 4.45 -20.29
C CYS A 244 6.80 5.16 -21.09
N VAL A 245 5.56 4.74 -20.86
CA VAL A 245 4.38 5.28 -21.54
C VAL A 245 4.03 6.64 -20.91
N GLU A 246 4.55 7.71 -21.51
CA GLU A 246 4.45 9.07 -20.98
C GLU A 246 3.01 9.59 -20.87
N GLU A 247 2.09 9.11 -21.70
CA GLU A 247 0.65 9.41 -21.55
C GLU A 247 0.12 8.98 -20.17
N ILE A 248 0.51 7.78 -19.71
CA ILE A 248 0.10 7.25 -18.41
C ILE A 248 0.81 8.00 -17.29
N ASP A 249 2.13 8.15 -17.38
CA ASP A 249 2.92 8.77 -16.32
C ASP A 249 2.60 10.27 -16.17
N SER A 250 2.23 10.96 -17.25
CA SER A 250 1.77 12.36 -17.16
C SER A 250 0.45 12.50 -16.41
N ALA A 251 -0.54 11.62 -16.66
CA ALA A 251 -1.80 11.60 -15.94
C ALA A 251 -1.60 11.27 -14.45
N VAL A 252 -0.73 10.32 -14.14
CA VAL A 252 -0.33 9.98 -12.77
C VAL A 252 0.32 11.16 -12.04
N ARG A 253 1.22 11.90 -12.71
CA ARG A 253 1.84 13.10 -12.11
C ARG A 253 0.83 14.21 -11.85
N ILE A 254 -0.25 14.31 -12.64
CA ILE A 254 -1.36 15.24 -12.35
C ILE A 254 -2.04 14.83 -11.03
N PHE A 255 -2.38 13.56 -10.86
CA PHE A 255 -2.98 13.07 -9.62
C PHE A 255 -2.07 13.22 -8.39
N ASN A 256 -0.79 12.87 -8.50
CA ASN A 256 0.15 13.04 -7.39
C ASN A 256 0.30 14.50 -6.92
N ARG A 257 0.05 15.49 -7.80
CA ARG A 257 0.03 16.92 -7.41
C ARG A 257 -1.24 17.34 -6.66
N ARG A 258 -2.24 16.46 -6.58
CA ARG A 258 -3.53 16.70 -5.89
C ARG A 258 -3.61 15.99 -4.53
N LEU A 259 -2.63 15.14 -4.21
CA LEU A 259 -2.47 14.49 -2.90
C LEU A 259 -1.90 15.47 -1.87
#